data_AF-A0A7I8C600-F1
#
_entry.id   AF-A0A7I8C600-F1
#
_cell.length_a   1.000
_cell.length_b   1.000
_cell.length_c   1.000
_cell.angle_alpha   90.00
_cell.angle_beta   90.00
_cell.angle_gamma   90.00
#
_symmetry.space_group_name_H-M   'P 1'
#
loop_
_entity.id
_entity.type
_entity.pdbx_description
1 polymer ?
#
loop_
_entity_poly.entity_id
_entity_poly.type
_entity_poly.pdbx_seq_one_letter_code
_entity_poly.pdbx_strand_id
1 'polypeptide(L)'
;MPANEIIGLPPGEVFVHRNIANVVVHSDLNCLSVVQFAVDLLKIKHIMVVGHYGCSGVGAALHGRRVGLADNWLHHVQDVRSKHAAMLEQWPMGEARHRRLVELNTIEQVVNVCRTTIVNDAWARGQDLTIHGWVYGVHDGRVRDLGMTVKDPSKLEETYTSCVAAVSASRAHSADNDMVAADAEKLGGVAAVVHGVIKEMKHE
;
A
#
# COMPACT_ATOMS: atom_id res chain seq x y z
N MET A 1 13.78 4.39 6.03
CA MET A 1 14.31 4.79 4.71
C MET A 1 13.42 5.88 4.12
N PRO A 2 14.00 7.00 3.63
CA PRO A 2 13.29 8.03 2.87
C PRO A 2 12.64 7.46 1.61
N ALA A 3 11.49 8.03 1.18
CA ALA A 3 10.70 7.46 0.09
C ALA A 3 11.42 7.55 -1.27
N ASN A 4 12.11 8.67 -1.52
CA ASN A 4 12.96 8.92 -2.69
C ASN A 4 14.08 7.88 -2.85
N GLU A 5 14.68 7.43 -1.76
CA GLU A 5 15.73 6.38 -1.79
C GLU A 5 15.15 4.99 -2.10
N ILE A 6 13.90 4.74 -1.70
CA ILE A 6 13.21 3.46 -1.98
C ILE A 6 12.87 3.33 -3.48
N ILE A 7 12.51 4.43 -4.14
CA ILE A 7 12.06 4.43 -5.54
C ILE A 7 13.10 4.97 -6.54
N GLY A 8 14.27 5.42 -6.06
CA GLY A 8 15.35 5.92 -6.91
C GLY A 8 15.01 7.21 -7.66
N LEU A 9 14.06 8.02 -7.14
CA LEU A 9 13.68 9.30 -7.76
C LEU A 9 14.48 10.47 -7.16
N PRO A 10 14.80 11.50 -7.97
CA PRO A 10 15.40 12.73 -7.49
C PRO A 10 14.59 13.40 -6.37
N PRO A 11 15.25 14.10 -5.42
CA PRO A 11 14.55 14.97 -4.49
C PRO A 11 13.66 15.98 -5.22
N GLY A 12 12.42 16.15 -4.76
CA GLY A 12 11.43 17.03 -5.37
C GLY A 12 10.44 16.34 -6.31
N GLU A 13 10.68 15.10 -6.73
CA GLU A 13 9.75 14.33 -7.58
C GLU A 13 8.74 13.50 -6.76
N VAL A 14 8.85 13.52 -5.43
CA VAL A 14 7.99 12.74 -4.53
C VAL A 14 7.35 13.66 -3.49
N PHE A 15 6.02 13.72 -3.50
CA PHE A 15 5.24 14.37 -2.44
C PHE A 15 4.85 13.34 -1.38
N VAL A 16 5.21 13.59 -0.12
CA VAL A 16 5.20 12.55 0.92
C VAL A 16 4.29 12.93 2.08
N HIS A 17 3.37 12.02 2.42
CA HIS A 17 2.65 12.01 3.69
C HIS A 17 3.06 10.80 4.53
N ARG A 18 3.08 10.95 5.85
CA ARG A 18 3.38 9.86 6.79
C ARG A 18 2.47 9.94 8.01
N ASN A 19 1.86 8.82 8.36
CA ASN A 19 1.21 8.60 9.64
C ASN A 19 1.49 7.16 10.12
N ILE A 20 1.07 6.84 11.35
CA ILE A 20 1.29 5.51 11.94
C ILE A 20 0.50 4.46 11.12
N ALA A 21 1.18 3.40 10.67
CA ALA A 21 0.59 2.31 9.89
C ALA A 21 -0.06 2.74 8.56
N ASN A 22 0.39 3.86 7.99
CA ASN A 22 0.03 4.32 6.63
C ASN A 22 -1.48 4.32 6.35
N VAL A 23 -2.28 4.66 7.37
CA VAL A 23 -3.75 4.60 7.36
C VAL A 23 -4.33 5.81 6.62
N VAL A 24 -5.33 5.58 5.77
CA VAL A 24 -6.14 6.61 5.12
C VAL A 24 -7.55 6.47 5.66
N VAL A 25 -7.92 7.37 6.58
CA VAL A 25 -9.27 7.41 7.16
C VAL A 25 -10.16 8.31 6.30
N HIS A 26 -11.41 7.91 6.07
CA HIS A 26 -12.38 8.66 5.24
C HIS A 26 -12.63 10.10 5.69
N SER A 27 -12.30 10.45 6.94
CA SER A 27 -12.49 11.77 7.54
C SER A 27 -11.20 12.38 8.11
N ASP A 28 -10.03 11.78 7.88
CA ASP A 28 -8.76 12.37 8.33
C ASP A 28 -8.38 13.54 7.41
N LEU A 29 -8.77 14.74 7.81
CA LEU A 29 -8.46 15.97 7.07
C LEU A 29 -6.96 16.20 6.89
N ASN A 30 -6.08 15.62 7.72
CA ASN A 30 -4.64 15.71 7.51
C ASN A 30 -4.24 15.01 6.21
N CYS A 31 -4.52 13.70 6.11
CA CYS A 31 -4.24 12.94 4.89
C CYS A 31 -5.03 13.45 3.68
N LEU A 32 -6.32 13.77 3.85
CA LEU A 32 -7.17 14.22 2.74
C LEU A 32 -6.72 15.56 2.16
N SER A 33 -6.23 16.48 3.00
CA SER A 33 -5.68 17.76 2.50
C SER A 33 -4.42 17.54 1.67
N VAL A 34 -3.54 16.61 2.07
CA VAL A 34 -2.36 16.23 1.27
C VAL A 34 -2.77 15.63 -0.06
N VAL A 35 -3.72 14.70 -0.07
CA VAL A 35 -4.21 14.06 -1.30
C VAL A 35 -4.84 15.10 -2.23
N GLN A 36 -5.70 15.97 -1.73
CA GLN A 36 -6.32 17.03 -2.52
C GLN A 36 -5.27 17.97 -3.12
N PHE A 37 -4.32 18.43 -2.31
CA PHE A 37 -3.26 19.33 -2.80
C PHE A 37 -2.44 18.66 -3.90
N ALA A 38 -2.04 17.41 -3.70
CA ALA A 38 -1.25 16.67 -4.68
C ALA A 38 -2.02 16.44 -6.00
N VAL A 39 -3.28 16.01 -5.90
CA VAL A 39 -4.11 15.67 -7.08
C VAL A 39 -4.59 16.92 -7.80
N ASP A 40 -5.13 17.90 -7.09
CA ASP A 40 -5.81 19.05 -7.70
C ASP A 40 -4.84 20.18 -8.05
N LEU A 41 -3.81 20.41 -7.24
CA LEU A 41 -2.86 21.50 -7.48
C LEU A 41 -1.60 21.03 -8.20
N LEU A 42 -0.94 19.99 -7.66
CA LEU A 42 0.32 19.49 -8.23
C LEU A 42 0.11 18.58 -9.45
N LYS A 43 -1.13 18.15 -9.70
CA LYS A 43 -1.50 17.29 -10.84
C LYS A 43 -0.66 16.00 -10.93
N ILE A 44 -0.40 15.38 -9.78
CA ILE A 44 0.31 14.09 -9.75
C ILE A 44 -0.46 13.03 -10.58
N LYS A 45 0.29 12.13 -11.22
CA LYS A 45 -0.26 11.00 -11.99
C LYS A 45 -0.40 9.72 -11.17
N HIS A 46 0.34 9.61 -10.06
CA HIS A 46 0.40 8.39 -9.26
C HIS A 46 0.30 8.68 -7.76
N ILE A 47 -0.57 7.94 -7.07
CA ILE A 47 -0.58 7.84 -5.60
C ILE A 47 -0.12 6.43 -5.22
N MET A 48 0.79 6.34 -4.27
CA MET A 48 1.26 5.06 -3.74
C MET A 48 0.97 4.98 -2.25
N VAL A 49 0.15 4.01 -1.85
CA VAL A 49 0.06 3.60 -0.45
C VAL A 49 1.11 2.53 -0.21
N VAL A 50 2.08 2.83 0.66
CA VAL A 50 3.23 1.95 0.89
C VAL A 50 3.24 1.47 2.35
N GLY A 51 2.87 0.20 2.55
CA GLY A 51 3.08 -0.50 3.81
C GLY A 51 4.53 -0.96 3.97
N HIS A 52 4.90 -1.44 5.15
CA HIS A 52 6.21 -2.06 5.34
C HIS A 52 6.20 -3.20 6.35
N TYR A 53 6.97 -4.25 6.07
CA TYR A 53 7.14 -5.36 7.01
C TYR A 53 7.86 -4.89 8.28
N GLY A 54 7.49 -5.49 9.41
CA GLY A 54 7.97 -5.05 10.73
C GLY A 54 7.32 -3.76 11.26
N CYS A 55 6.25 -3.25 10.63
CA CYS A 55 5.51 -2.09 11.14
C CYS A 55 5.04 -2.27 12.59
N SER A 56 5.50 -1.37 13.47
CA SER A 56 5.19 -1.40 14.90
C SER A 56 3.72 -1.11 15.19
N GLY A 57 3.09 -0.20 14.45
CA GLY A 57 1.65 0.10 14.58
C GLY A 57 0.79 -1.11 14.23
N VAL A 58 1.06 -1.75 13.09
CA VAL A 58 0.40 -3.01 12.70
C VAL A 58 0.67 -4.12 13.72
N GLY A 59 1.90 -4.20 14.26
CA GLY A 59 2.25 -5.16 15.31
C GLY A 59 1.48 -4.95 16.62
N ALA A 60 1.30 -3.70 17.03
CA ALA A 60 0.49 -3.36 18.21
C ALA A 60 -0.98 -3.70 17.99
N ALA A 61 -1.55 -3.36 16.82
CA ALA A 61 -2.91 -3.71 16.44
C ALA A 61 -3.14 -5.23 16.38
N LEU A 62 -2.19 -5.98 15.81
CA LEU A 62 -2.26 -7.44 15.71
C LEU A 62 -2.37 -8.10 17.09
N HIS A 63 -1.48 -7.71 18.02
CA HIS A 63 -1.37 -8.32 19.35
C HIS A 63 -2.26 -7.67 20.42
N GLY A 64 -3.04 -6.63 20.07
CA GLY A 64 -3.87 -5.91 21.03
C GLY A 64 -3.04 -5.21 22.13
N ARG A 65 -1.84 -4.74 21.82
CA ARG A 65 -0.97 -4.05 22.79
C ARG A 65 -1.52 -2.65 23.05
N ARG A 66 -1.71 -2.31 24.33
CA ARG A 66 -2.06 -0.94 24.75
C ARG A 66 -0.87 -0.01 24.55
N VAL A 67 -1.09 1.08 23.81
CA VAL A 67 -0.12 2.16 23.56
C VAL A 67 -0.58 3.47 24.20
N GLY A 68 -1.89 3.67 24.37
CA GLY A 68 -2.46 4.92 24.89
C GLY A 68 -3.29 5.62 23.80
N LEU A 69 -3.08 6.92 23.58
CA LEU A 69 -3.87 7.69 22.62
C LEU A 69 -3.87 7.09 21.21
N ALA A 70 -2.73 6.53 20.78
CA ALA A 70 -2.57 5.88 19.48
C ALA A 70 -3.46 4.63 19.31
N ASP A 71 -3.99 4.05 20.39
CA ASP A 71 -4.93 2.92 20.30
C ASP A 71 -6.15 3.30 19.47
N ASN A 72 -6.64 4.54 19.59
CA ASN A 72 -7.78 5.05 18.82
C ASN A 72 -7.50 5.08 17.31
N TRP A 73 -6.28 5.47 16.93
CA TRP A 73 -5.85 5.44 15.53
C TRP A 73 -5.65 4.01 15.02
N LEU A 74 -5.07 3.15 15.86
CA LEU A 74 -4.79 1.76 15.53
C LEU A 74 -6.07 0.91 15.45
N HIS A 75 -7.22 1.38 15.95
CA HIS A 75 -8.50 0.72 15.71
C HIS A 75 -8.80 0.60 14.22
N HIS A 76 -8.39 1.54 13.36
CA HIS A 76 -8.54 1.39 11.90
C HIS A 76 -7.80 0.18 11.34
N VAL A 77 -6.62 -0.16 11.90
CA VAL A 77 -5.89 -1.39 11.52
C VAL A 77 -6.56 -2.63 12.14
N GLN A 78 -7.12 -2.51 13.34
CA GLN A 78 -7.88 -3.59 13.97
C GLN A 78 -9.19 -3.88 13.23
N ASP A 79 -9.79 -2.89 12.57
CA ASP A 79 -10.96 -3.07 11.72
C ASP A 79 -10.59 -3.90 10.48
N VAL A 80 -9.44 -3.63 9.85
CA VAL A 80 -8.89 -4.48 8.78
C VAL A 80 -8.65 -5.90 9.29
N ARG A 81 -8.04 -6.04 10.48
CA ARG A 81 -7.81 -7.36 11.11
C ARG A 81 -9.13 -8.10 11.33
N SER A 82 -10.17 -7.42 11.81
CA SER A 82 -11.49 -8.01 12.08
C SER A 82 -12.20 -8.39 10.79
N LYS A 83 -12.15 -7.52 9.76
CA LYS A 83 -12.71 -7.78 8.42
C LYS A 83 -12.13 -9.03 7.78
N HIS A 84 -10.84 -9.29 7.98
CA HIS A 84 -10.11 -10.42 7.40
C HIS A 84 -9.75 -11.53 8.40
N ALA A 85 -10.47 -11.62 9.53
CA ALA A 85 -10.13 -12.54 10.62
C ALA A 85 -10.01 -14.00 10.17
N ALA A 86 -11.00 -14.50 9.40
CA ALA A 86 -11.01 -15.87 8.90
C ALA A 86 -9.82 -16.20 7.97
N MET A 87 -9.30 -15.22 7.23
CA MET A 87 -8.09 -15.39 6.43
C MET A 87 -6.85 -15.40 7.34
N LEU A 88 -6.74 -14.43 8.24
CA LEU A 88 -5.59 -14.27 9.13
C LEU A 88 -5.44 -15.47 10.09
N GLU A 89 -6.53 -16.11 10.48
CA GLU A 89 -6.53 -17.30 11.34
C GLU A 89 -5.87 -18.52 10.68
N GLN A 90 -5.85 -18.59 9.34
CA GLN A 90 -5.15 -19.64 8.60
C GLN A 90 -3.63 -19.53 8.71
N TRP A 91 -3.12 -18.38 9.16
CA TRP A 91 -1.70 -18.10 9.32
C TRP A 91 -1.29 -18.18 10.80
N PRO A 92 -0.16 -18.82 11.14
CA PRO A 92 0.36 -18.83 12.50
C PRO A 92 0.53 -17.42 13.06
N MET A 93 0.17 -17.24 14.34
CA MET A 93 0.43 -15.99 15.05
C MET A 93 1.93 -15.69 15.04
N GLY A 94 2.30 -14.42 14.86
CA GLY A 94 3.69 -13.98 14.78
C GLY A 94 3.98 -13.28 13.46
N GLU A 95 5.17 -13.54 12.90
CA GLU A 95 5.67 -12.88 11.70
C GLU A 95 4.74 -13.12 10.49
N ALA A 96 4.34 -14.36 10.24
CA ALA A 96 3.50 -14.71 9.09
C ALA A 96 2.18 -13.92 9.09
N ARG A 97 1.44 -13.92 10.21
CA ARG A 97 0.19 -13.15 10.33
C ARG A 97 0.42 -11.63 10.31
N HIS A 98 1.56 -11.15 10.84
CA HIS A 98 1.94 -9.74 10.75
C HIS A 98 2.13 -9.29 9.30
N ARG A 99 2.88 -10.05 8.50
CA ARG A 99 3.08 -9.75 7.07
C ARG A 99 1.76 -9.64 6.33
N ARG A 100 0.87 -10.62 6.51
CA ARG A 100 -0.45 -10.63 5.86
C ARG A 100 -1.30 -9.44 6.29
N LEU A 101 -1.27 -9.05 7.56
CA LEU A 101 -1.99 -7.86 8.02
C LEU A 101 -1.40 -6.56 7.45
N VAL A 102 -0.08 -6.45 7.26
CA VAL A 102 0.53 -5.29 6.58
C VAL A 102 0.04 -5.18 5.13
N GLU A 103 0.01 -6.30 4.41
CA GLU A 103 -0.44 -6.37 3.01
C GLU A 103 -1.93 -6.01 2.89
N LEU A 104 -2.78 -6.64 3.71
CA LEU A 104 -4.22 -6.34 3.77
C LEU A 104 -4.48 -4.90 4.16
N ASN A 105 -3.78 -4.37 5.16
CA ASN A 105 -3.90 -2.95 5.54
C ASN A 105 -3.60 -2.04 4.36
N THR A 106 -2.53 -2.32 3.61
CA THR A 106 -2.16 -1.55 2.43
C THR A 106 -3.25 -1.59 1.36
N ILE A 107 -3.80 -2.78 1.07
CA ILE A 107 -4.91 -2.96 0.10
C ILE A 107 -6.14 -2.15 0.54
N GLU A 108 -6.55 -2.25 1.79
CA GLU A 108 -7.71 -1.52 2.33
C GLU A 108 -7.50 -0.01 2.29
N GLN A 109 -6.28 0.46 2.56
CA GLN A 109 -5.97 1.88 2.46
C GLN A 109 -6.00 2.39 1.02
N VAL A 110 -5.61 1.58 0.02
CA VAL A 110 -5.83 1.92 -1.40
C VAL A 110 -7.32 2.06 -1.69
N VAL A 111 -8.14 1.12 -1.22
CA VAL A 111 -9.61 1.21 -1.37
C VAL A 111 -10.13 2.52 -0.77
N ASN A 112 -9.63 2.91 0.41
CA ASN A 112 -10.03 4.17 1.05
C ASN A 112 -9.64 5.40 0.22
N VAL A 113 -8.43 5.43 -0.37
CA VAL A 113 -8.00 6.50 -1.29
C VAL A 113 -8.93 6.56 -2.50
N CYS A 114 -9.20 5.43 -3.15
CA CYS A 114 -10.08 5.35 -4.32
C CYS A 114 -11.52 5.78 -4.02
N ARG A 115 -11.97 5.66 -2.76
CA ARG A 115 -13.30 6.07 -2.30
C ARG A 115 -13.38 7.53 -1.85
N THR A 116 -12.29 8.27 -1.87
CA THR A 116 -12.33 9.71 -1.56
C THR A 116 -13.09 10.48 -2.65
N THR A 117 -13.75 11.57 -2.28
CA THR A 117 -14.36 12.49 -3.26
C THR A 117 -13.29 13.04 -4.21
N ILE A 118 -12.11 13.38 -3.69
CA ILE A 118 -10.97 13.92 -4.44
C ILE A 118 -10.59 13.04 -5.64
N VAL A 119 -10.41 11.74 -5.41
CA VAL A 119 -10.00 10.79 -6.45
C VAL A 119 -11.13 10.52 -7.44
N ASN A 120 -12.36 10.36 -6.95
CA ASN A 120 -13.51 10.17 -7.83
C ASN A 120 -13.78 11.40 -8.72
N ASP A 121 -13.66 12.60 -8.17
CA ASP A 121 -13.77 13.85 -8.93
C ASP A 121 -12.64 13.99 -9.96
N ALA A 122 -11.44 13.48 -9.65
CA ALA A 122 -10.31 13.46 -10.59
C ALA A 122 -10.55 12.53 -11.77
N TRP A 123 -11.05 11.32 -11.51
CA TRP A 123 -11.43 10.41 -12.57
C TRP A 123 -12.64 10.90 -13.38
N ALA A 124 -13.65 11.47 -12.72
CA ALA A 124 -14.85 11.98 -13.37
C ALA A 124 -14.54 13.12 -14.36
N ARG A 125 -13.54 13.96 -14.06
CA ARG A 125 -13.07 15.03 -14.97
C ARG A 125 -12.00 14.57 -15.96
N GLY A 126 -11.71 13.27 -16.04
CA GLY A 126 -10.75 12.69 -16.98
C GLY A 126 -9.29 12.95 -16.66
N GLN A 127 -8.94 13.31 -15.41
CA GLN A 127 -7.54 13.46 -15.01
C GLN A 127 -6.87 12.08 -14.94
N ASP A 128 -5.70 11.94 -15.57
CA ASP A 128 -4.91 10.71 -15.54
C ASP A 128 -4.29 10.50 -14.15
N LEU A 129 -4.90 9.60 -13.36
CA LEU A 129 -4.51 9.31 -11.99
C LEU A 129 -4.60 7.80 -11.73
N THR A 130 -3.51 7.22 -11.22
CA THR A 130 -3.44 5.80 -10.85
C THR A 130 -3.05 5.65 -9.38
N ILE A 131 -3.72 4.75 -8.65
CA ILE A 131 -3.45 4.48 -7.24
C ILE A 131 -2.87 3.08 -7.12
N HIS A 132 -1.77 2.95 -6.37
CA HIS A 132 -1.01 1.72 -6.19
C HIS A 132 -0.89 1.32 -4.72
N GLY A 133 -0.91 0.02 -4.44
CA GLY A 133 -0.66 -0.56 -3.12
C GLY A 133 0.60 -1.41 -3.11
N TRP A 134 1.65 -0.95 -2.41
CA TRP A 134 2.95 -1.62 -2.35
C TRP A 134 3.38 -1.92 -0.91
N VAL A 135 4.25 -2.90 -0.73
CA VAL A 135 4.88 -3.20 0.56
C VAL A 135 6.39 -3.21 0.45
N TYR A 136 7.05 -2.50 1.36
CA TYR A 136 8.50 -2.42 1.46
C TYR A 136 9.06 -3.37 2.54
N GLY A 137 10.08 -4.15 2.18
CA GLY A 137 10.85 -4.94 3.12
C GLY A 137 11.99 -4.13 3.72
N VAL A 138 11.90 -3.80 5.01
CA VAL A 138 13.00 -3.10 5.71
C VAL A 138 14.25 -3.98 5.86
N HIS A 139 14.07 -5.30 5.81
CA HIS A 139 15.16 -6.29 5.95
C HIS A 139 15.98 -6.47 4.68
N ASP A 140 15.39 -6.25 3.51
CA ASP A 140 16.02 -6.54 2.21
C ASP A 140 16.06 -5.32 1.26
N GLY A 141 15.42 -4.21 1.64
CA GLY A 141 15.35 -3.00 0.83
C GLY A 141 14.45 -3.11 -0.40
N ARG A 142 13.62 -4.17 -0.52
CA ARG A 142 12.84 -4.44 -1.74
C ARG A 142 11.40 -3.97 -1.62
N VAL A 143 10.89 -3.39 -2.71
CA VAL A 143 9.47 -3.06 -2.89
C VAL A 143 8.76 -4.22 -3.57
N ARG A 144 7.56 -4.54 -3.08
CA ARG A 144 6.68 -5.57 -3.63
C ARG A 144 5.37 -4.92 -4.06
N ASP A 145 5.00 -5.13 -5.30
CA ASP A 145 3.68 -4.75 -5.80
C ASP A 145 2.66 -5.82 -5.37
N LEU A 146 1.55 -5.39 -4.75
CA LEU A 146 0.48 -6.30 -4.35
C LEU A 146 -0.48 -6.62 -5.50
N GLY A 147 -0.29 -6.04 -6.68
CA GLY A 147 -1.24 -6.07 -7.78
C GLY A 147 -2.41 -5.10 -7.59
N MET A 148 -2.43 -4.36 -6.47
CA MET A 148 -3.48 -3.40 -6.12
C MET A 148 -3.22 -2.08 -6.84
N THR A 149 -3.42 -2.08 -8.16
CA THR A 149 -3.32 -0.90 -9.02
C THR A 149 -4.68 -0.58 -9.61
N VAL A 150 -5.16 0.65 -9.40
CA VAL A 150 -6.48 1.12 -9.83
C VAL A 150 -6.35 2.44 -10.57
N LYS A 151 -6.75 2.42 -11.85
CA LYS A 151 -6.81 3.60 -12.73
C LYS A 151 -8.25 4.00 -13.08
N ASP A 152 -9.19 3.07 -12.90
CA ASP A 152 -10.60 3.23 -13.23
C ASP A 152 -11.43 2.78 -12.01
N PRO A 153 -12.36 3.60 -11.50
CA PRO A 153 -13.19 3.25 -10.35
C PRO A 153 -14.03 1.97 -10.60
N SER A 154 -14.41 1.67 -11.84
CA SER A 154 -15.17 0.46 -12.18
C SER A 154 -14.38 -0.83 -11.97
N LYS A 155 -13.04 -0.75 -11.94
CA LYS A 155 -12.14 -1.89 -11.71
C LYS A 155 -11.80 -2.12 -10.24
N LEU A 156 -12.17 -1.21 -9.34
CA LEU A 156 -11.78 -1.26 -7.94
C LEU A 156 -12.16 -2.59 -7.26
N GLU A 157 -13.42 -3.00 -7.38
CA GLU A 157 -13.92 -4.20 -6.70
C GLU A 157 -13.34 -5.51 -7.28
N GLU A 158 -13.14 -5.56 -8.60
CA GLU A 158 -12.47 -6.67 -9.29
C GLU A 158 -11.00 -6.80 -8.82
N THR A 159 -10.25 -5.69 -8.85
CA THR A 159 -8.85 -5.65 -8.40
C THR A 159 -8.73 -5.99 -6.93
N TYR A 160 -9.58 -5.41 -6.07
CA TYR A 160 -9.61 -5.70 -4.63
C TYR A 160 -9.82 -7.19 -4.37
N THR A 161 -10.82 -7.79 -5.00
CA THR A 161 -11.13 -9.22 -4.82
C THR A 161 -9.95 -10.10 -5.24
N SER A 162 -9.33 -9.78 -6.38
CA SER A 162 -8.14 -10.49 -6.87
C SER A 162 -6.95 -10.38 -5.91
N CYS A 163 -6.66 -9.17 -5.41
CA CYS A 163 -5.55 -8.94 -4.49
C CYS A 163 -5.75 -9.65 -3.15
N VAL A 164 -6.95 -9.57 -2.57
CA VAL A 164 -7.29 -10.28 -1.32
C VAL A 164 -7.18 -11.79 -1.51
N ALA A 165 -7.64 -12.33 -2.64
CA ALA A 165 -7.48 -13.74 -2.97
C ALA A 165 -6.01 -14.14 -3.10
N ALA A 166 -5.17 -13.31 -3.73
CA ALA A 166 -3.74 -13.56 -3.88
C ALA A 166 -3.01 -13.61 -2.52
N VAL A 167 -3.36 -12.71 -1.58
CA VAL A 167 -2.84 -12.74 -0.20
C VAL A 167 -3.21 -14.05 0.51
N SER A 168 -4.43 -14.56 0.28
CA SER A 168 -4.88 -15.84 0.84
C SER A 168 -4.25 -17.07 0.17
N ALA A 169 -4.03 -17.01 -1.14
CA ALA A 169 -3.58 -18.14 -1.96
C ALA A 169 -2.06 -18.33 -1.92
N SER A 170 -1.30 -17.31 -1.53
CA SER A 170 0.11 -17.45 -1.18
C SER A 170 0.21 -18.51 -0.07
N ARG A 171 0.48 -19.77 -0.38
CA ARG A 171 0.56 -20.84 0.63
C ARG A 171 1.83 -20.67 1.47
N ALA A 172 1.75 -20.98 2.76
CA ALA A 172 2.93 -21.30 3.55
C ALA A 172 3.73 -22.43 2.86
N HIS A 173 5.04 -22.21 2.68
CA HIS A 173 6.02 -23.10 2.02
C HIS A 173 5.93 -23.25 0.49
N SER A 174 6.57 -22.31 -0.21
CA SER A 174 7.72 -22.70 -1.03
C SER A 174 8.93 -21.91 -0.52
N ALA A 175 10.13 -22.47 -0.61
CA ALA A 175 11.37 -21.72 -0.43
C ALA A 175 11.45 -20.49 -1.38
N ASP A 176 10.56 -20.42 -2.38
CA ASP A 176 10.40 -19.28 -3.27
C ASP A 176 9.60 -18.10 -2.70
N ASN A 177 8.98 -18.23 -1.53
CA ASN A 177 8.35 -17.12 -0.82
C ASN A 177 9.19 -16.59 0.36
N ASP A 178 10.37 -17.17 0.59
CA ASP A 178 11.47 -16.44 1.22
C ASP A 178 12.10 -15.54 0.15
N MET A 179 11.50 -14.35 -0.04
CA MET A 179 11.88 -13.38 -1.08
C MET A 179 13.27 -12.72 -0.83
N VAL A 180 14.16 -13.40 -0.11
CA VAL A 180 15.59 -13.09 -0.06
C VAL A 180 16.36 -13.89 -1.12
N ALA A 181 15.85 -15.04 -1.60
CA ALA A 181 16.57 -15.89 -2.56
C ALA A 181 15.91 -16.04 -3.95
N ALA A 182 14.59 -16.23 -4.06
CA ALA A 182 13.95 -16.54 -5.35
C ALA A 182 13.62 -15.32 -6.24
N ASP A 183 13.68 -14.11 -5.69
CA ASP A 183 13.61 -12.89 -6.49
C ASP A 183 14.93 -12.58 -7.19
N ALA A 184 16.05 -13.21 -6.80
CA ALA A 184 17.34 -13.02 -7.46
C ALA A 184 17.30 -13.34 -8.97
N GLU A 185 16.39 -14.21 -9.42
CA GLU A 185 16.24 -14.61 -10.83
C GLU A 185 15.04 -13.97 -11.57
N LYS A 186 14.10 -13.31 -10.88
CA LYS A 186 13.06 -12.48 -11.54
C LYS A 186 13.31 -10.98 -11.43
N LEU A 187 14.56 -10.63 -11.15
CA LEU A 187 15.09 -9.30 -10.90
C LEU A 187 15.31 -8.42 -12.16
N GLY A 188 14.44 -8.53 -13.16
CA GLY A 188 14.44 -7.63 -14.32
C GLY A 188 13.36 -6.54 -14.30
N GLY A 189 12.32 -6.70 -13.48
CA GLY A 189 11.06 -5.97 -13.67
C GLY A 189 10.92 -4.64 -12.93
N VAL A 190 11.50 -4.47 -11.73
CA VAL A 190 11.24 -3.26 -10.91
C VAL A 190 11.87 -2.02 -11.55
N ALA A 191 13.12 -2.12 -12.01
CA ALA A 191 13.74 -1.05 -12.79
C ALA A 191 12.95 -0.75 -14.06
N ALA A 192 12.31 -1.75 -14.70
CA ALA A 192 11.50 -1.60 -15.91
C ALA A 192 10.07 -1.07 -15.66
N VAL A 193 9.47 -1.35 -14.50
CA VAL A 193 8.18 -0.77 -14.05
C VAL A 193 8.40 0.68 -13.65
N VAL A 194 9.45 0.95 -12.86
CA VAL A 194 9.89 2.31 -12.53
C VAL A 194 10.34 3.05 -13.80
N HIS A 195 11.08 2.42 -14.73
CA HIS A 195 11.39 3.01 -16.04
C HIS A 195 10.15 3.19 -16.91
N GLY A 196 9.15 2.30 -16.84
CA GLY A 196 7.92 2.40 -17.60
C GLY A 196 7.13 3.63 -17.17
N VAL A 197 6.95 3.79 -15.86
CA VAL A 197 6.38 4.99 -15.24
C VAL A 197 7.22 6.24 -15.59
N ILE A 198 8.54 6.19 -15.47
CA ILE A 198 9.45 7.31 -15.82
C ILE A 198 9.43 7.63 -17.33
N LYS A 199 9.27 6.65 -18.21
CA LYS A 199 9.23 6.84 -19.67
C LYS A 199 7.90 7.43 -20.11
N GLU A 200 6.80 7.08 -19.46
CA GLU A 200 5.50 7.77 -19.59
C GLU A 200 5.53 9.22 -19.05
N MET A 201 6.42 9.51 -18.10
CA MET A 201 6.65 10.88 -17.59
C MET A 201 7.51 11.76 -18.51
N LYS A 202 8.24 11.20 -19.48
CA LYS A 202 9.20 11.93 -20.35
C LYS A 202 8.76 12.11 -21.81
N HIS A 203 7.57 11.63 -22.18
CA HIS A 203 6.95 11.92 -23.48
C HIS A 203 5.89 13.02 -23.35
N GLU A 204 6.36 14.24 -23.10
CA GLU A 204 5.78 15.54 -23.49
C GLU A 204 6.94 16.49 -23.81
#